data_AF-A0AAE0AX36-F1
#
_entry.id   AF-A0AAE0AX36-F1
#
_cell.length_a   1.000
_cell.length_b   1.000
_cell.length_c   1.000
_cell.angle_alpha   90.00
_cell.angle_beta   90.00
_cell.angle_gamma   90.00
#
_symmetry.space_group_name_H-M   'P 1'
#
loop_
_entity.id
_entity.type
_entity.pdbx_description
1 polymer ?
#
loop_
_entity_poly.entity_id
_entity_poly.type
_entity_poly.pdbx_seq_one_letter_code
_entity_poly.pdbx_strand_id
1 'polypeptide(L)'
;MGRRRCMMEAEELAKHCAALAIDSGAPTLNIGGETHRESVIEVSHCLVGKILSRKRVNREAFKAVMTKIWNIIGELEIETVGENTFLFHFDRMEDRSLV
;
A
#
# COMPACT_ATOMS: atom_id res chain seq x y z
N MET A 1 41.31 6.47 12.44
CA MET A 1 39.97 7.09 12.30
C MET A 1 38.92 6.07 12.76
N GLY A 2 38.54 6.12 14.04
CA GLY A 2 37.57 5.19 14.63
C GLY A 2 36.14 5.63 14.33
N ARG A 3 35.29 4.68 13.90
CA ARG A 3 33.86 4.87 13.69
C ARG A 3 33.20 5.27 15.02
N ARG A 4 32.55 6.44 15.06
CA ARG A 4 31.63 6.79 16.14
C ARG A 4 30.43 5.86 16.05
N ARG A 5 30.38 4.87 16.93
CA ARG A 5 29.18 4.08 17.20
C ARG A 5 28.27 4.97 18.03
N CYS A 6 27.17 5.46 17.46
CA CYS A 6 26.11 6.08 18.23
C CYS A 6 25.44 4.97 19.06
N MET A 7 25.93 4.79 20.28
CA MET A 7 25.29 3.94 21.27
C MET A 7 24.11 4.76 21.78
N MET A 8 22.89 4.49 21.29
CA MET A 8 21.72 4.92 22.02
C MET A 8 21.74 4.12 23.32
N GLU A 9 21.85 4.82 24.45
CA GLU A 9 21.73 4.21 25.76
C GLU A 9 20.32 3.62 25.89
N ALA A 10 20.22 2.36 26.31
CA ALA A 10 18.94 1.65 26.38
C ALA A 10 17.91 2.37 27.26
N GLU A 11 18.40 3.15 28.24
CA GLU A 11 17.59 4.00 29.11
C GLU A 11 16.97 5.20 28.37
N GLU A 12 17.67 5.78 27.42
CA GLU A 12 17.17 6.90 26.61
C GLU A 12 16.12 6.40 25.61
N LEU A 13 16.33 5.22 25.02
CA LEU A 13 15.32 4.54 24.21
C LEU A 13 14.07 4.18 25.05
N ALA A 14 14.25 3.66 26.25
CA ALA A 14 13.15 3.31 27.14
C ALA A 14 12.32 4.55 27.54
N LYS A 15 12.96 5.69 27.81
CA LYS A 15 12.27 6.97 28.06
C LYS A 15 11.42 7.41 26.89
N HIS A 16 11.94 7.29 25.66
CA HIS A 16 11.18 7.62 24.46
C HIS A 16 10.01 6.65 24.22
N CYS A 17 10.19 5.35 24.47
CA CYS A 17 9.12 4.36 24.34
C CYS A 17 8.02 4.52 25.40
N ALA A 18 8.37 4.91 26.63
CA ALA A 18 7.37 5.15 27.68
C ALA A 18 6.43 6.31 27.34
N ALA A 19 6.90 7.34 26.62
CA ALA A 19 6.06 8.43 26.14
C ALA A 19 5.10 8.03 25.01
N LEU A 20 5.35 6.89 24.37
CA LEU A 20 4.50 6.30 23.32
C LEU A 20 3.57 5.21 23.86
N ALA A 21 3.72 4.86 25.15
CA ALA A 21 2.87 3.87 25.79
C ALA A 21 1.47 4.46 25.97
N ILE A 22 0.51 3.89 25.27
CA ILE A 22 -0.90 4.21 25.46
C ILE A 22 -1.32 3.53 26.77
N ASP A 23 -1.47 4.32 27.83
CA ASP A 23 -1.97 3.82 29.11
C ASP A 23 -3.38 3.24 28.91
N SER A 24 -3.62 2.05 29.46
CA SER A 24 -4.89 1.32 29.33
C SER A 24 -6.07 2.03 30.02
N GLY A 25 -5.82 3.16 30.69
CA GLY A 25 -6.83 4.01 31.33
C GLY A 25 -7.35 5.17 30.48
N ALA A 26 -6.82 5.42 29.27
CA ALA A 26 -7.38 6.44 28.39
C ALA A 26 -8.76 5.99 27.87
N PRO A 27 -9.72 6.92 27.66
CA PRO A 27 -11.01 6.56 27.05
C PRO A 27 -10.74 6.01 25.65
N THR A 28 -10.80 4.69 25.52
CA THR A 28 -10.75 4.02 24.23
C THR A 28 -11.95 4.49 23.45
N LEU A 29 -11.72 5.27 22.39
CA LEU A 29 -12.72 5.50 21.37
C LEU A 29 -12.93 4.13 20.70
N ASN A 30 -13.95 3.41 21.13
CA ASN A 30 -14.45 2.25 20.40
C ASN A 30 -14.92 2.79 19.06
N ILE A 31 -14.06 2.66 18.05
CA ILE A 31 -14.45 2.85 16.66
C ILE A 31 -15.47 1.75 16.42
N GLY A 32 -16.75 2.11 16.53
CA GLY A 32 -17.87 1.21 16.29
C GLY A 32 -17.62 0.48 14.97
N GLY A 33 -17.89 -0.82 14.94
CA GLY A 33 -17.55 -1.76 13.85
C GLY A 33 -18.13 -1.45 12.47
N GLU A 34 -18.54 -0.21 12.21
CA GLU A 34 -19.04 0.30 10.94
C GLU A 34 -17.95 0.91 10.05
N THR A 35 -16.71 1.10 10.53
CA THR A 35 -15.60 1.53 9.66
C THR A 35 -14.95 0.38 8.86
N HIS A 36 -15.33 -0.88 9.12
CA HIS A 36 -14.82 -2.04 8.39
C HIS A 36 -15.61 -2.33 7.08
N ARG A 37 -16.78 -1.72 6.88
CA ARG A 37 -17.54 -1.93 5.63
C ARG A 37 -17.17 -0.92 4.55
N GLU A 38 -16.91 0.33 4.90
CA GLU A 38 -16.54 1.37 3.93
C GLU A 38 -15.12 1.16 3.37
N SER A 39 -14.16 0.77 4.23
CA SER A 39 -12.76 0.55 3.84
C SER A 39 -12.55 -0.71 2.99
N VAL A 40 -13.40 -1.74 3.13
CA VAL A 40 -13.31 -2.96 2.30
C VAL A 40 -13.84 -2.70 0.89
N ILE A 41 -14.82 -1.81 0.73
CA ILE A 41 -15.39 -1.47 -0.58
C ILE A 41 -14.35 -0.74 -1.44
N GLU A 42 -13.56 0.18 -0.85
CA GLU A 42 -12.54 0.95 -1.59
C GLU A 42 -11.42 0.07 -2.18
N VAL A 43 -10.92 -0.91 -1.44
CA VAL A 43 -9.87 -1.84 -1.95
C VAL A 43 -10.42 -2.95 -2.84
N SER A 44 -11.74 -3.15 -2.88
CA SER A 44 -12.37 -4.17 -3.72
C SER A 44 -12.07 -3.95 -5.19
N HIS A 45 -11.86 -2.70 -5.59
CA HIS A 45 -11.59 -2.27 -6.95
C HIS A 45 -10.11 -2.31 -7.34
N CYS A 46 -9.24 -2.87 -6.49
CA CYS A 46 -7.80 -2.87 -6.71
C CYS A 46 -7.25 -4.23 -7.14
N LEU A 47 -6.21 -4.21 -7.99
CA LEU A 47 -5.37 -5.37 -8.30
C LEU A 47 -3.90 -4.98 -8.17
N VAL A 48 -3.08 -5.87 -7.59
CA VAL A 48 -1.62 -5.69 -7.56
C VAL A 48 -0.99 -6.71 -8.51
N GLY A 49 -0.26 -6.21 -9.51
CA GLY A 49 0.47 -7.03 -10.46
C GLY A 49 1.98 -6.88 -10.33
N LYS A 50 2.72 -7.99 -10.42
CA LYS A 50 4.19 -8.00 -10.41
C LYS A 50 4.74 -8.67 -11.67
N ILE A 51 5.61 -7.97 -12.38
CA ILE A 51 6.32 -8.53 -13.53
C ILE A 51 7.56 -9.27 -13.02
N LEU A 52 7.62 -10.58 -13.28
CA LEU A 52 8.73 -11.45 -12.91
C LEU A 52 9.89 -11.31 -13.91
N SER A 53 10.50 -10.12 -13.92
CA SER A 53 11.70 -9.82 -14.71
C SER A 53 12.82 -9.31 -13.81
N ARG A 54 14.05 -9.74 -14.09
CA ARG A 54 15.26 -9.19 -13.44
C ARG A 54 15.62 -7.80 -13.96
N LYS A 55 15.08 -7.42 -15.12
CA LYS A 55 15.28 -6.09 -15.72
C LYS A 55 14.09 -5.20 -15.42
N ARG A 56 14.35 -3.91 -15.26
CA ARG A 56 13.29 -2.90 -15.16
C ARG A 56 12.53 -2.84 -16.48
N VAL A 57 11.21 -2.90 -16.39
CA VAL A 57 10.31 -2.77 -17.54
C VAL A 57 10.02 -1.30 -17.78
N ASN A 58 9.87 -0.92 -19.06
CA ASN A 58 9.38 0.40 -19.42
C ASN A 58 7.93 0.52 -18.94
N ARG A 59 7.73 1.35 -17.91
CA ARG A 59 6.45 1.50 -17.20
C ARG A 59 5.36 2.02 -18.12
N GLU A 60 5.65 3.02 -18.94
CA GLU A 60 4.67 3.64 -19.83
C GLU A 60 4.24 2.68 -20.94
N ALA A 61 5.20 1.96 -21.53
CA ALA A 61 4.87 0.93 -22.52
C ALA A 61 4.05 -0.20 -21.90
N PHE A 62 4.38 -0.65 -20.68
CA PHE A 62 3.61 -1.67 -19.98
C PHE A 62 2.18 -1.20 -19.69
N LYS A 63 2.01 -0.01 -19.11
CA LYS A 63 0.68 0.58 -18.84
C LYS A 63 -0.16 0.63 -20.12
N ALA A 64 0.39 1.18 -21.20
CA ALA A 64 -0.30 1.29 -22.48
C ALA A 64 -0.71 -0.07 -23.07
N VAL A 65 0.11 -1.11 -22.87
CA VAL A 65 -0.21 -2.47 -23.31
C VAL A 65 -1.32 -3.08 -22.45
N MET A 66 -1.24 -2.97 -21.12
CA MET A 66 -2.26 -3.53 -20.23
C MET A 66 -3.63 -2.89 -20.45
N THR A 67 -3.70 -1.57 -20.60
CA THR A 67 -4.95 -0.85 -20.91
C THR A 67 -5.58 -1.36 -22.21
N LYS A 68 -4.78 -1.72 -23.22
CA LYS A 68 -5.28 -2.27 -24.49
C LYS A 68 -5.72 -3.73 -24.38
N ILE A 69 -5.02 -4.55 -23.60
CA ILE A 69 -5.33 -5.97 -23.45
C ILE A 69 -6.61 -6.17 -22.67
N TRP A 70 -6.78 -5.45 -21.56
CA TRP A 70 -7.90 -5.66 -20.66
C TRP A 70 -9.22 -5.07 -21.15
N ASN A 71 -9.19 -4.16 -22.15
CA ASN A 71 -10.37 -3.63 -22.83
C ASN A 71 -11.55 -3.33 -21.87
N ILE A 72 -11.21 -2.68 -20.76
CA ILE A 72 -12.14 -2.32 -19.70
C ILE A 72 -13.11 -1.23 -20.18
N ILE A 73 -14.27 -1.13 -19.53
CA ILE A 73 -15.33 -0.19 -19.89
C ILE A 73 -15.11 1.17 -19.20
N GLY A 74 -14.66 1.14 -17.94
CA GLY A 74 -14.37 2.32 -17.12
C GLY A 74 -12.92 2.79 -17.19
N GLU A 75 -12.59 3.77 -16.35
CA GLU A 75 -11.22 4.27 -16.21
C GLU A 75 -10.36 3.29 -15.40
N LEU A 76 -9.08 3.19 -15.76
CA LEU A 76 -8.06 2.44 -15.02
C LEU A 76 -6.88 3.33 -14.71
N GLU A 77 -6.67 3.56 -13.43
CA GLU A 77 -5.48 4.23 -12.94
C GLU A 77 -4.40 3.19 -12.61
N ILE A 78 -3.17 3.46 -13.05
CA ILE A 78 -2.04 2.54 -12.84
C ILE A 78 -0.90 3.27 -12.14
N GLU A 79 -0.66 2.87 -10.91
CA GLU A 79 0.42 3.38 -10.07
C GLU A 79 1.58 2.40 -9.97
N THR A 80 2.78 2.92 -9.73
CA THR A 80 3.95 2.06 -9.48
C THR A 80 4.28 2.05 -8.00
N VAL A 81 4.09 0.90 -7.37
CA VAL A 81 4.31 0.71 -5.92
C VAL A 81 5.63 0.03 -5.59
N GLY A 82 6.38 -0.43 -6.62
CA GLY A 82 7.68 -1.05 -6.42
C GLY A 82 8.43 -1.34 -7.72
N GLU A 83 9.54 -2.07 -7.63
CA GLU A 83 10.23 -2.53 -8.81
C GLU A 83 9.37 -3.55 -9.54
N ASN A 84 9.03 -3.24 -10.80
CA ASN A 84 8.17 -4.06 -11.64
C ASN A 84 6.83 -4.44 -10.97
N THR A 85 6.35 -3.62 -10.02
CA THR A 85 5.12 -3.87 -9.26
C THR A 85 4.17 -2.69 -9.43
N PHE A 86 2.93 -2.99 -9.81
CA PHE A 86 1.93 -2.03 -10.22
C PHE A 86 0.63 -2.23 -9.45
N LEU A 87 0.00 -1.12 -9.08
CA LEU A 87 -1.33 -1.09 -8.49
C LEU A 87 -2.29 -0.58 -9.55
N PHE A 88 -3.33 -1.36 -9.80
CA PHE A 88 -4.38 -1.07 -10.78
C PHE A 88 -5.64 -0.74 -10.00
N HIS A 89 -6.15 0.48 -10.18
CA HIS A 89 -7.43 0.93 -9.62
C HIS A 89 -8.46 0.95 -10.74
N PHE A 90 -9.48 0.11 -10.61
CA PHE A 90 -10.58 0.03 -11.57
C PHE A 90 -11.74 0.89 -11.08
N ASP A 91 -12.23 1.80 -11.91
CA ASP A 91 -13.44 2.56 -11.60
C ASP A 91 -14.64 1.62 -11.32
N ARG A 92 -14.69 0.48 -12.01
CA ARG A 92 -15.79 -0.48 -11.94
C ARG A 92 -15.35 -1.86 -11.49
N MET A 93 -16.13 -2.48 -10.60
CA MET A 93 -15.89 -3.87 -10.18
C MET A 93 -16.04 -4.86 -11.33
N GLU A 94 -16.93 -4.58 -12.29
CA GLU A 94 -17.11 -5.44 -13.46
C GLU A 94 -15.81 -5.56 -14.25
N ASP A 95 -15.10 -4.45 -14.45
CA ASP A 95 -13.83 -4.43 -15.16
C ASP A 95 -12.75 -5.21 -14.43
N ARG A 96 -12.68 -5.11 -13.09
CA ARG A 96 -11.80 -5.95 -12.28
C ARG A 96 -12.14 -7.44 -12.39
N SER A 97 -13.43 -7.78 -12.52
CA SER A 97 -13.85 -9.19 -12.60
C SER A 97 -13.56 -9.85 -13.96
N LEU A 98 -13.24 -9.06 -14.98
CA LEU A 98 -12.92 -9.53 -16.33
C LEU A 98 -11.44 -9.88 -16.54
N VAL A 99 -10.57 -9.54 -15.57
CA VAL A 99 -9.10 -9.65 -15.65
C VAL A 99 -8.54 -10.69 -14.68
#